data_AF-A0A6A7ZGU1-F1
#
_entry.id   AF-A0A6A7ZGU1-F1
#
_cell.length_a   1.000
_cell.length_b   1.000
_cell.length_c   1.000
_cell.angle_alpha   90.00
_cell.angle_beta   90.00
_cell.angle_gamma   90.00
#
_symmetry.space_group_name_H-M   'P 1'
#
loop_
_entity.id
_entity.type
_entity.pdbx_description
1 polymer ?
#
loop_
_entity_poly.entity_id
_entity_poly.type
_entity_poly.pdbx_seq_one_letter_code
_entity_poly.pdbx_strand_id
1 'polypeptide(L)' 'MATLPTAAQISADILSRNERADDIERLKFMVDLPDLRYVDISAQVELLQALERWPLLAHLETRHKTATLDDTP' A
#
# COMPACT_ATOMS: atom_id res chain seq x y z
N MET A 1 19.66 -11.69 13.16
CA MET A 1 19.01 -12.38 12.02
C MET A 1 17.57 -11.88 11.96
N ALA A 2 17.21 -11.04 11.00
CA ALA A 2 15.80 -10.63 10.84
C ALA A 2 15.06 -11.80 10.17
N THR A 3 14.08 -12.36 10.85
CA THR A 3 13.21 -13.41 10.30
C THR A 3 12.31 -12.79 9.24
N LEU A 4 12.32 -13.35 8.02
CA LEU A 4 11.40 -12.97 6.95
C LEU A 4 9.96 -13.24 7.42
N PRO A 5 9.03 -12.29 7.23
CA PRO A 5 7.64 -12.52 7.56
C PRO A 5 7.09 -13.67 6.71
N THR A 6 6.33 -14.53 7.36
CA THR A 6 5.67 -15.68 6.73
C THR A 6 4.50 -15.18 5.89
N ALA A 7 4.13 -15.90 4.84
CA ALA A 7 2.97 -15.59 4.01
C ALA A 7 1.69 -15.33 4.85
N ALA A 8 1.48 -16.08 5.93
CA ALA A 8 0.37 -15.87 6.85
C ALA A 8 0.40 -14.50 7.56
N GLN A 9 1.59 -13.99 7.90
CA GLN A 9 1.76 -12.68 8.53
C GLN A 9 1.49 -11.55 7.53
N ILE A 10 1.87 -11.74 6.27
CA ILE A 10 1.60 -10.80 5.19
C ILE A 10 0.08 -10.72 4.93
N SER A 11 -0.60 -11.85 4.85
CA SER A 11 -2.06 -11.88 4.66
C SER A 11 -2.81 -11.24 5.83
N ALA A 12 -2.35 -11.44 7.06
CA ALA A 12 -2.94 -10.81 8.24
C ALA A 12 -2.76 -9.29 8.24
N ASP A 13 -1.61 -8.79 7.76
CA ASP A 13 -1.38 -7.34 7.63
C ASP A 13 -2.29 -6.71 6.57
N ILE A 14 -2.46 -7.39 5.43
CA ILE A 14 -3.38 -6.95 4.36
C ILE A 14 -4.82 -6.91 4.89
N LEU A 15 -5.25 -7.94 5.63
CA LEU A 15 -6.59 -7.97 6.23
C LEU A 15 -6.78 -6.83 7.23
N SER A 16 -5.81 -6.59 8.12
CA SER A 16 -5.87 -5.51 9.10
C SER A 16 -5.90 -4.12 8.44
N ARG A 17 -5.19 -3.92 7.32
CA ARG A 17 -5.27 -2.68 6.55
C ARG A 17 -6.63 -2.48 5.90
N ASN A 18 -7.26 -3.55 5.44
CA ASN A 18 -8.60 -3.50 4.85
C ASN A 18 -9.65 -3.14 5.92
N GLU A 19 -9.60 -3.79 7.08
CA GLU A 19 -10.45 -3.46 8.23
C GLU A 19 -10.31 -1.99 8.67
N ARG A 20 -9.07 -1.46 8.70
CA ARG A 20 -8.82 -0.04 8.99
C ARG A 20 -9.41 0.89 7.95
N ALA A 21 -9.40 0.53 6.67
CA ALA A 21 -10.00 1.33 5.60
C ALA A 21 -11.53 1.40 5.78
N ASP A 22 -12.16 0.27 6.10
CA ASP A 22 -13.61 0.18 6.33
C ASP A 22 -14.05 1.01 7.55
N ASP A 23 -13.30 0.96 8.65
CA ASP A 23 -13.56 1.77 9.84
C ASP A 23 -13.48 3.28 9.53
N ILE A 24 -12.57 3.67 8.63
CA ILE A 24 -12.43 5.07 8.19
C ILE A 24 -13.59 5.48 7.29
N GLU A 25 -14.08 4.61 6.41
CA GLU A 25 -15.30 4.88 5.64
C GLU A 25 -16.52 5.08 6.56
N ARG A 26 -16.63 4.24 7.58
CA ARG A 26 -17.68 4.38 8.60
C ARG A 26 -17.55 5.71 9.36
N LEU A 27 -16.35 6.09 9.76
CA LEU A 27 -16.10 7.37 10.44
C LEU A 27 -16.41 8.56 9.53
N LYS A 28 -16.03 8.50 8.25
CA LYS A 28 -16.35 9.54 7.26
C LYS A 28 -17.86 9.76 7.13
N PHE A 29 -18.63 8.69 7.13
CA PHE A 29 -20.09 8.77 7.10
C PHE A 29 -20.65 9.39 8.39
N MET A 30 -20.09 9.03 9.55
CA MET A 30 -20.51 9.60 10.84
C MET A 30 -20.20 11.10 10.99
N VAL A 31 -19.13 11.57 10.34
CA VAL A 31 -18.65 12.97 10.43
C VAL A 31 -19.17 13.83 9.27
N ASP A 32 -20.04 13.28 8.41
CA ASP A 32 -20.59 13.96 7.22
C ASP A 32 -19.50 14.47 6.25
N LEU A 33 -18.43 13.67 6.08
CA LEU A 33 -17.31 13.94 5.17
C LEU A 33 -17.11 12.79 4.15
N PRO A 34 -18.14 12.44 3.34
CA PRO A 34 -18.07 11.30 2.43
C PRO A 34 -17.02 11.47 1.31
N ASP A 35 -16.80 12.71 0.87
CA ASP A 35 -15.88 13.03 -0.23
C ASP A 35 -14.40 13.05 0.18
N LEU A 36 -14.11 12.92 1.49
CA LEU A 36 -12.74 12.95 1.99
C LEU A 36 -11.99 11.68 1.54
N ARG A 37 -11.08 11.82 0.57
CA ARG A 37 -10.28 10.66 0.11
C ARG A 37 -9.36 10.19 1.23
N TYR A 38 -9.52 8.94 1.66
CA TYR A 38 -8.58 8.28 2.55
C TYR A 38 -7.31 7.93 1.78
N VAL A 39 -6.15 8.25 2.36
CA VAL A 39 -4.84 7.92 1.80
C VAL A 39 -4.01 7.29 2.93
N ASP A 40 -3.68 6.01 2.80
CA ASP A 40 -2.78 5.33 3.75
C ASP A 40 -1.32 5.68 3.40
N ILE A 41 -0.82 6.75 4.03
CA ILE A 41 0.58 7.20 3.88
C ILE A 41 1.55 6.16 4.48
N SER A 42 1.12 5.36 5.45
CA SER A 42 1.98 4.38 6.12
C SER A 42 2.39 3.26 5.15
N ALA A 43 1.47 2.80 4.31
CA ALA A 43 1.76 1.86 3.22
C ALA A 43 2.81 2.42 2.26
N GLN A 44 2.64 3.69 1.88
CA GLN A 44 3.51 4.32 0.89
C GLN A 44 4.93 4.53 1.44
N VAL A 45 5.06 4.93 2.70
CA VAL A 45 6.35 5.09 3.36
C VAL A 45 7.07 3.75 3.50
N GLU A 46 6.35 2.69 3.90
CA GLU A 46 6.93 1.35 4.03
C GLU A 46 7.42 0.81 2.69
N LEU A 47 6.65 1.02 1.62
CA LEU A 47 7.06 0.67 0.26
C LEU A 47 8.35 1.41 -0.14
N LEU A 48 8.41 2.72 0.08
CA LEU A 48 9.61 3.51 -0.24
C LEU A 48 10.84 3.01 0.53
N GLN A 49 10.68 2.69 1.82
CA GLN A 49 11.76 2.12 2.63
C GLN A 49 12.17 0.71 2.18
N ALA A 50 11.24 -0.10 1.69
CA ALA A 50 11.53 -1.41 1.14
C ALA A 50 12.30 -1.30 -0.19
N LEU A 51 11.91 -0.35 -1.05
CA LEU A 51 12.60 -0.07 -2.31
C LEU A 51 14.01 0.49 -2.09
N GLU A 52 14.21 1.32 -1.06
CA GLU A 52 15.55 1.79 -0.68
C GLU A 52 16.47 0.63 -0.24
N ARG A 53 15.93 -0.34 0.51
CA ARG A 53 16.68 -1.54 0.93
C ARG A 53 17.02 -2.46 -0.24
N TRP A 54 16.19 -2.51 -1.28
CA TRP A 54 16.35 -3.40 -2.42
C TRP A 54 16.43 -2.61 -3.73
N PRO A 55 17.61 -2.04 -4.05
CA PRO A 55 17.78 -1.21 -5.24
C PRO A 55 17.41 -1.95 -6.54
N LEU A 56 17.63 -3.26 -6.65
CA LEU A 56 17.19 -4.05 -7.81
C LEU A 56 15.67 -4.10 -7.96
N LEU A 57 14.92 -4.15 -6.85
CA LEU A 57 13.46 -4.11 -6.85
C LEU A 57 12.95 -2.74 -7.34
N ALA A 58 13.64 -1.65 -6.95
CA ALA A 58 13.32 -0.30 -7.43
C ALA A 58 13.47 -0.13 -8.95
N HIS A 59 14.47 -0.78 -9.56
CA HIS A 59 14.62 -0.78 -11.02
C HIS A 59 13.48 -1.53 -11.73
N LEU A 60 12.93 -2.58 -11.11
CA LEU A 60 11.78 -3.31 -11.63
C LEU A 60 10.47 -2.53 -11.48
N GLU A 61 10.27 -1.86 -10.34
CA GLU A 61 9.12 -0.97 -10.13
C GLU A 61 9.10 0.16 -11.17
N THR A 62 10.25 0.76 -11.44
CA THR A 62 10.38 1.79 -12.49
C THR A 62 10.00 1.24 -13.86
N ARG A 63 10.45 0.03 -14.22
CA ARG A 63 10.08 -0.62 -15.50
C ARG A 63 8.61 -0.97 -15.58
N HIS A 64 8.00 -1.42 -14.48
CA HIS A 64 6.57 -1.72 -14.41
C HIS A 64 5.74 -0.45 -14.59
N LYS A 65 6.15 0.66 -13.97
CA LYS A 65 5.49 1.96 -14.08
C LYS A 65 5.59 2.53 -15.50
N THR A 66 6.72 2.34 -16.18
CA THR A 66 6.84 2.73 -17.60
C THR A 66 6.05 1.82 -18.54
N ALA A 67 5.94 0.52 -18.23
CA ALA A 67 5.17 -0.43 -19.05
C ALA A 67 3.66 -0.21 -18.93
N THR A 68 3.16 0.18 -17.75
CA THR A 68 1.74 0.50 -17.54
C THR A 68 1.32 1.85 -18.13
N LEU A 69 2.27 2.75 -18.42
CA LEU A 69 2.02 4.01 -19.12
C LEU A 69 1.93 3.87 -20.65
N ASP A 70 2.48 2.78 -21.20
CA ASP A 70 2.52 2.51 -22.66
C ASP A 70 1.30 1.71 -23.14
N ASP A 71 0.41 1.32 -22.22
CA ASP A 71 -0.77 0.46 -22.47
C ASP A 71 -2.10 1.23 -22.29
N THR A 72 -2.09 2.54 -22.51
CA THR A 72 -3.32 3.36 -22.60
C THR A 72 -3.54 3.77 -24.06
N PRO A 73 -4.60 3.29 -24.74
CA PRO A 73 -4.95 3.77 -26.08
C PRO A 73 -5.44 5.22 -26.10
#